data_AF-A0AAX2ENT1-F1
#
_entry.id   AF-A0AAX2ENT1-F1
#
_cell.length_a   1.000
_cell.length_b   1.000
_cell.length_c   1.000
_cell.angle_alpha   90.00
_cell.angle_beta   90.00
_cell.angle_gamma   90.00
#
_symmetry.space_group_name_H-M   'P 1'
#
loop_
_entity.id
_entity.type
_entity.pdbx_description
1 polymer ?
#
loop_
_entity_poly.entity_id
_entity_poly.type
_entity_poly.pdbx_seq_one_letter_code
_entity_poly.pdbx_strand_id
1 'polypeptide(L)'
;MSGAASTKFSFSITFPDQGGGTNPAVGPFIIPPRLKNATPNNDLALYFSGYCVPATTSATKGIQPGEIPQQKAFGLSFTQSGSSPNPVIKIVQITVVKQYIFSAQTADREILLTSFRLFAGQLEKLEVSLSSATGGLLPCVTEALLYQIALNMPLTLSELLQFTYHFNINDQYIDLEPGFSLTIAAAGYQYIAPPASPGYGLNAFTLSGTQTVSLGWQQDGKLLFNGFASRFTRGVELSPPTPPDENYPCLIFAASPIDLQLSGNARRHWRLITPSSLPSPQNVDNSGSSSVDSALLLGADTYTDLAAATEAAIGGGQFCITPDADNNPIVAIAFTSRVFVTPAIGIFVNDIAQQVPVGTSMRDIVFQYLLVPPAHIVTSGSNVDSTSLSCKLQRWVANSEKPFSSTSPGPTVQVDYFDFSPDSTSGLPLSGPDGDVFDIPLLKGDRIYVGPKDGYQLSLTE
;
A
#
# COMPACT_ATOMS: atom_id res chain seq x y z
N MET A 1 22.39 -16.37 24.39
CA MET A 1 21.72 -15.42 23.50
C MET A 1 21.73 -14.07 24.21
N SER A 2 22.62 -13.17 23.80
CA SER A 2 22.76 -11.85 24.41
C SER A 2 21.49 -11.04 24.17
N GLY A 3 20.93 -10.46 25.23
CA GLY A 3 19.70 -9.67 25.18
C GLY A 3 19.84 -8.53 24.17
N ALA A 4 19.11 -8.64 23.06
CA ALA A 4 18.74 -7.47 22.29
C ALA A 4 17.84 -6.63 23.21
N ALA A 5 18.29 -5.41 23.52
CA ALA A 5 17.45 -4.45 24.23
C ALA A 5 16.17 -4.26 23.40
N SER A 6 15.05 -4.80 23.86
CA SER A 6 13.75 -4.50 23.27
C SER A 6 13.44 -3.05 23.65
N THR A 7 13.79 -2.11 22.78
CA THR A 7 13.38 -0.74 22.97
C THR A 7 11.86 -0.67 22.80
N LYS A 8 11.14 -0.63 23.92
CA LYS A 8 9.72 -0.33 23.98
C LYS A 8 9.55 1.14 23.59
N PHE A 9 8.75 1.43 22.57
CA PHE A 9 8.56 2.82 22.14
C PHE A 9 7.09 3.22 22.10
N SER A 10 6.79 4.20 22.96
CA SER A 10 5.55 4.98 22.99
C SER A 10 5.47 5.94 21.80
N PHE A 11 4.28 6.01 21.21
CA PHE A 11 3.86 6.97 20.18
C PHE A 11 4.02 8.41 20.69
N SER A 12 4.54 9.31 19.85
CA SER A 12 4.39 10.75 20.06
C SER A 12 3.46 11.28 18.98
N ILE A 13 2.24 11.69 19.33
CA ILE A 13 1.23 12.16 18.37
C ILE A 13 1.47 13.61 17.88
N THR A 14 2.45 14.30 18.47
CA THR A 14 2.83 15.66 18.10
C THR A 14 4.27 15.70 17.60
N PHE A 15 4.48 16.16 16.37
CA PHE A 15 5.71 16.91 16.06
C PHE A 15 5.56 18.34 16.59
N PRO A 16 6.64 18.96 17.09
CA PRO A 16 6.58 20.33 17.56
C PRO A 16 6.34 21.25 16.36
N ASP A 17 5.26 21.99 16.47
CA ASP A 17 4.87 23.13 15.66
C ASP A 17 6.10 23.93 15.17
N GLN A 18 6.41 23.83 13.87
CA GLN A 18 7.47 24.63 13.23
C GLN A 18 6.91 25.85 12.50
N GLY A 19 5.60 26.11 12.60
CA GLY A 19 4.99 27.26 11.95
C GLY A 19 3.85 27.77 12.81
N GLY A 20 4.14 28.80 13.62
CA GLY A 20 3.20 29.51 14.51
C GLY A 20 2.03 30.18 13.79
N GLY A 21 1.28 29.40 13.01
CA GLY A 21 0.04 29.75 12.37
C GLY A 21 -1.12 29.12 13.15
N THR A 22 -2.22 29.86 13.23
CA THR A 22 -3.45 29.51 13.96
C THR A 22 -4.28 28.39 13.31
N ASN A 23 -3.69 27.56 12.44
CA ASN A 23 -4.41 26.45 11.80
C ASN A 23 -4.46 25.23 12.74
N PRO A 24 -5.61 24.53 12.83
CA PRO A 24 -5.73 23.35 13.67
C PRO A 24 -4.72 22.29 13.23
N ALA A 25 -4.04 21.68 14.20
CA ALA A 25 -3.06 20.63 13.96
C ALA A 25 -3.70 19.47 13.16
N VAL A 26 -3.26 19.26 11.92
CA VAL A 26 -3.57 18.10 11.08
C VAL A 26 -2.82 16.92 11.71
N GLY A 27 -3.50 16.14 12.54
CA GLY A 27 -2.91 15.04 13.30
C GLY A 27 -4.00 14.10 13.79
N PRO A 28 -3.65 12.91 14.30
CA PRO A 28 -2.30 12.50 14.75
C PRO A 28 -1.35 12.01 13.65
N PHE A 29 -0.04 12.18 13.87
CA PHE A 29 1.00 11.57 13.04
C PHE A 29 1.52 10.27 13.65
N ILE A 30 1.80 9.29 12.80
CA ILE A 30 2.59 8.09 13.10
C ILE A 30 4.06 8.46 12.92
N ILE A 31 4.81 8.44 14.02
CA ILE A 31 6.24 8.79 14.01
C ILE A 31 7.09 7.52 13.95
N PRO A 32 7.89 7.33 12.89
CA PRO A 32 8.84 6.25 12.82
C PRO A 32 9.79 6.29 14.03
N PRO A 33 10.15 5.15 14.65
CA PRO A 33 10.97 5.09 15.85
C PRO A 33 12.26 5.91 15.78
N ARG A 34 12.92 5.90 14.62
CA ARG A 34 14.15 6.68 14.36
C ARG A 34 13.97 8.20 14.46
N LEU A 35 12.75 8.71 14.32
CA LEU A 35 12.45 10.15 14.34
C LEU A 35 11.96 10.65 15.69
N LYS A 36 11.79 9.77 16.67
CA LYS A 36 11.30 10.13 18.01
C LYS A 36 12.14 11.22 18.69
N ASN A 37 13.44 11.24 18.44
CA ASN A 37 14.38 12.23 18.98
C ASN A 37 15.00 13.12 17.88
N ALA A 38 14.51 13.02 16.64
CA ALA A 38 15.06 13.79 15.54
C ALA A 38 14.64 15.25 15.66
N THR A 39 15.61 16.16 15.52
CA THR A 39 15.32 17.59 15.43
C THR A 39 14.87 17.92 14.01
N PRO A 40 13.69 18.53 13.76
CA PRO A 40 13.13 18.81 12.42
C PRO A 40 13.92 19.81 11.54
N ASN A 41 15.19 20.08 11.85
CA ASN A 41 15.94 21.19 11.29
C ASN A 41 16.65 20.85 9.96
N ASN A 42 16.74 19.57 9.61
CA ASN A 42 17.46 19.07 8.44
C ASN A 42 16.58 18.17 7.57
N ASP A 43 16.95 18.03 6.30
CA ASP A 43 16.32 17.05 5.41
C ASP A 43 16.46 15.64 5.97
N LEU A 44 15.44 14.84 5.72
CA LEU A 44 15.37 13.47 6.18
C LEU A 44 16.22 12.58 5.27
N ALA A 45 17.33 12.05 5.79
CA ALA A 45 18.13 11.06 5.08
C ALA A 45 17.68 9.63 5.44
N LEU A 46 17.48 8.80 4.42
CA LEU A 46 17.21 7.37 4.51
C LEU A 46 18.33 6.62 3.78
N TYR A 47 18.75 5.49 4.31
CA TYR A 47 19.81 4.67 3.73
C TYR A 47 19.33 3.24 3.59
N PHE A 48 19.38 2.71 2.38
CA PHE A 48 18.93 1.36 2.08
C PHE A 48 20.04 0.58 1.39
N SER A 49 20.35 -0.62 1.89
CA SER A 49 21.37 -1.52 1.32
C SER A 49 20.71 -2.70 0.64
N GLY A 50 21.37 -3.27 -0.38
CA GLY A 50 20.86 -4.44 -1.11
C GLY A 50 19.90 -4.13 -2.27
N TYR A 51 19.77 -2.87 -2.66
CA TYR A 51 18.87 -2.41 -3.73
C TYR A 51 19.59 -2.03 -5.05
N CYS A 52 20.92 -2.11 -5.07
CA CYS A 52 21.74 -1.65 -6.20
C CYS A 52 22.35 -2.81 -6.99
N VAL A 53 22.49 -2.65 -8.31
CA VAL A 53 23.24 -3.60 -9.13
C VAL A 53 24.76 -3.55 -8.85
N PRO A 54 25.54 -4.61 -9.20
CA PRO A 54 26.98 -4.68 -8.95
C PRO A 54 27.84 -3.61 -9.64
N ALA A 55 27.35 -2.87 -10.64
CA ALA A 55 28.09 -1.76 -11.26
C ALA A 55 27.83 -0.38 -10.62
N THR A 56 26.82 -0.22 -9.76
CA THR A 56 26.46 1.08 -9.15
C THR A 56 27.59 1.72 -8.36
N THR A 57 27.87 2.99 -8.63
CA THR A 57 28.87 3.80 -7.94
C THR A 57 28.27 5.10 -7.44
N SER A 58 29.03 5.89 -6.67
CA SER A 58 28.60 7.24 -6.28
C SER A 58 28.47 8.21 -7.47
N ALA A 59 29.02 7.86 -8.63
CA ALA A 59 28.87 8.64 -9.86
C ALA A 59 27.64 8.22 -10.69
N THR A 60 26.95 7.14 -10.33
CA THR A 60 25.70 6.74 -11.00
C THR A 60 24.66 7.86 -10.81
N LYS A 61 23.99 8.26 -11.91
CA LYS A 61 23.00 9.35 -11.87
C LYS A 61 21.85 8.96 -10.94
N GLY A 62 21.62 9.80 -9.93
CA GLY A 62 20.47 9.71 -9.04
C GLY A 62 19.32 10.60 -9.47
N ILE A 63 18.47 10.99 -8.50
CA ILE A 63 17.33 11.89 -8.70
C ILE A 63 17.56 13.14 -7.86
N GLN A 64 17.35 14.31 -8.44
CA GLN A 64 17.41 15.57 -7.71
C GLN A 64 16.00 16.12 -7.46
N PRO A 65 15.69 16.58 -6.23
CA PRO A 65 14.44 17.31 -5.99
C PRO A 65 14.37 18.53 -6.92
N GLY A 66 13.26 18.68 -7.63
CA GLY A 66 13.01 19.76 -8.57
C GLY A 66 13.52 19.51 -10.00
N GLU A 67 14.12 18.34 -10.30
CA GLU A 67 14.46 17.95 -11.69
C GLU A 67 13.20 17.92 -12.57
N ILE A 68 12.07 17.48 -12.01
CA ILE A 68 10.73 17.71 -12.53
C ILE A 68 10.10 18.82 -11.66
N PRO A 69 9.57 19.93 -12.22
CA PRO A 69 9.11 21.08 -11.43
C PRO A 69 8.10 20.77 -10.31
N GLN A 70 7.28 19.74 -10.51
CA GLN A 70 6.24 19.28 -9.57
C GLN A 70 6.79 18.31 -8.51
N GLN A 71 7.91 17.63 -8.78
CA GLN A 71 8.56 16.73 -7.85
C GLN A 71 9.58 17.54 -7.04
N LYS A 72 9.19 17.99 -5.84
CA LYS A 72 10.01 18.91 -5.02
C LYS A 72 10.57 18.27 -3.75
N ALA A 73 10.03 17.13 -3.34
CA ALA A 73 10.27 16.61 -2.00
C ALA A 73 11.29 15.48 -1.90
N PHE A 74 11.56 14.70 -2.95
CA PHE A 74 12.41 13.51 -2.85
C PHE A 74 13.64 13.58 -3.75
N GLY A 75 14.79 13.21 -3.20
CA GLY A 75 16.03 13.00 -3.94
C GLY A 75 16.55 11.58 -3.72
N LEU A 76 17.35 11.10 -4.67
CA LEU A 76 18.08 9.85 -4.56
C LEU A 76 19.53 10.08 -4.94
N SER A 77 20.46 9.56 -4.14
CA SER A 77 21.86 9.43 -4.50
C SER A 77 22.37 8.04 -4.16
N PHE A 78 23.46 7.65 -4.81
CA PHE A 78 24.15 6.40 -4.51
C PHE A 78 25.40 6.69 -3.68
N THR A 79 25.58 5.92 -2.62
CA THR A 79 26.73 6.02 -1.72
C THR A 79 27.35 4.65 -1.52
N GLN A 80 28.57 4.63 -1.00
CA GLN A 80 29.30 3.42 -0.68
C GLN A 80 29.81 3.51 0.76
N SER A 81 29.64 2.44 1.52
CA SER A 81 30.23 2.27 2.86
C SER A 81 31.41 1.29 2.78
N GLY A 82 32.46 1.61 3.54
CA GLY A 82 33.68 0.82 3.65
C GLY A 82 34.87 1.44 2.92
N SER A 83 36.06 1.28 3.51
CA SER A 83 37.33 1.47 2.82
C SER A 83 37.75 0.13 2.20
N SER A 84 38.27 0.17 0.96
CA SER A 84 39.06 -0.95 0.42
C SER A 84 40.06 -1.42 1.49
N PRO A 85 40.13 -2.72 1.87
CA PRO A 85 39.79 -3.92 1.09
C PRO A 85 38.52 -4.69 1.55
N ASN A 86 37.66 -4.10 2.39
CA ASN A 86 36.42 -4.75 2.85
C ASN A 86 35.32 -4.70 1.76
N PRO A 87 34.30 -5.59 1.80
CA PRO A 87 33.23 -5.55 0.81
C PRO A 87 32.55 -4.18 0.84
N VAL A 88 32.61 -3.48 -0.30
CA VAL A 88 31.98 -2.16 -0.47
C VAL A 88 30.46 -2.36 -0.46
N ILE A 89 29.81 -1.90 0.60
CA ILE A 89 28.35 -1.95 0.70
C ILE A 89 27.79 -0.77 -0.07
N LYS A 90 26.96 -1.06 -1.07
CA LYS A 90 26.28 -0.05 -1.87
C LYS A 90 24.99 0.37 -1.20
N ILE A 91 24.79 1.67 -1.13
CA ILE A 91 23.69 2.28 -0.38
C ILE A 91 22.92 3.20 -1.31
N VAL A 92 21.61 3.04 -1.33
CA VAL A 92 20.68 4.04 -1.85
C VAL A 92 20.42 5.03 -0.72
N GLN A 93 20.80 6.29 -0.91
CA GLN A 93 20.44 7.37 -0.01
C GLN A 93 19.24 8.11 -0.58
N ILE A 94 18.12 8.09 0.14
CA ILE A 94 16.95 8.92 -0.17
C ILE A 94 17.00 10.15 0.72
N THR A 95 16.79 11.32 0.13
CA THR A 95 16.65 12.58 0.87
C THR A 95 15.21 13.05 0.73
N VAL A 96 14.52 13.30 1.84
CA VAL A 96 13.20 13.92 1.84
C VAL A 96 13.30 15.34 2.40
N VAL A 97 12.89 16.32 1.62
CA VAL A 97 13.04 17.75 1.94
C VAL A 97 12.25 18.10 3.19
N LYS A 98 12.92 18.70 4.18
CA LYS A 98 12.39 18.98 5.52
C LYS A 98 11.10 19.80 5.51
N GLN A 99 10.99 20.74 4.55
CA GLN A 99 9.85 21.63 4.44
C GLN A 99 8.55 20.85 4.29
N TYR A 100 8.55 19.79 3.47
CA TYR A 100 7.33 19.06 3.16
C TYR A 100 7.07 17.93 4.16
N ILE A 101 8.12 17.24 4.59
CA ILE A 101 7.98 16.04 5.44
C ILE A 101 7.57 16.35 6.88
N PHE A 102 8.03 17.49 7.44
CA PHE A 102 7.72 17.89 8.80
C PHE A 102 6.63 18.98 8.91
N SER A 103 6.11 19.46 7.78
CA SER A 103 4.99 20.42 7.79
C SER A 103 3.67 19.71 8.05
N ALA A 104 2.78 20.38 8.77
CA ALA A 104 1.39 19.98 8.96
C ALA A 104 0.41 20.77 8.05
N GLN A 105 0.92 21.66 7.19
CA GLN A 105 0.08 22.46 6.29
C GLN A 105 -0.39 21.60 5.11
N THR A 106 -1.69 21.62 4.81
CA THR A 106 -2.30 20.84 3.72
C THR A 106 -1.57 21.02 2.39
N ALA A 107 -1.23 22.26 2.02
CA ALA A 107 -0.52 22.54 0.76
C ALA A 107 0.88 21.87 0.69
N ASP A 108 1.63 21.84 1.81
CA ASP A 108 2.92 21.17 1.85
C ASP A 108 2.77 19.63 1.80
N ARG A 109 1.72 19.08 2.44
CA ARG A 109 1.39 17.64 2.38
C ARG A 109 0.97 17.21 0.97
N GLU A 110 0.19 18.03 0.26
CA GLU A 110 -0.18 17.79 -1.13
C GLU A 110 1.06 17.78 -2.04
N ILE A 111 2.01 18.69 -1.81
CA ILE A 111 3.30 18.69 -2.52
C ILE A 111 4.10 17.43 -2.19
N LEU A 112 4.12 16.99 -0.93
CA LEU A 112 4.78 15.74 -0.52
C LEU A 112 4.19 14.53 -1.27
N LEU A 113 2.86 14.38 -1.26
CA LEU A 113 2.16 13.28 -1.93
C LEU A 113 2.38 13.30 -3.45
N THR A 114 2.23 14.47 -4.07
CA THR A 114 2.46 14.64 -5.52
C THR A 114 3.90 14.30 -5.87
N SER A 115 4.86 14.77 -5.07
CA SER A 115 6.28 14.47 -5.26
C SER A 115 6.56 12.98 -5.09
N PHE A 116 5.88 12.28 -4.19
CA PHE A 116 6.06 10.85 -3.99
C PHE A 116 5.60 10.04 -5.21
N ARG A 117 4.42 10.36 -5.76
CA ARG A 117 3.89 9.72 -6.98
C ARG A 117 4.82 9.94 -8.18
N LEU A 118 5.33 11.15 -8.37
CA LEU A 118 6.29 11.44 -9.45
C LEU A 118 7.64 10.77 -9.23
N PHE A 119 8.08 10.70 -7.96
CA PHE A 119 9.32 10.03 -7.58
C PHE A 119 9.25 8.52 -7.85
N ALA A 120 8.10 7.87 -7.68
CA ALA A 120 7.90 6.46 -8.06
C ALA A 120 8.27 6.19 -9.53
N GLY A 121 7.76 7.02 -10.46
CA GLY A 121 8.10 6.91 -11.87
C GLY A 121 9.57 7.24 -12.20
N GLN A 122 10.21 8.12 -11.42
CA GLN A 122 11.65 8.39 -11.55
C GLN A 122 12.52 7.23 -11.02
N LEU A 123 12.12 6.61 -9.90
CA LEU A 123 12.79 5.43 -9.32
C LEU A 123 12.76 4.26 -10.29
N GLU A 124 11.60 3.99 -10.89
CA GLU A 124 11.45 2.90 -11.86
C GLU A 124 12.40 3.06 -13.04
N LYS A 125 12.62 4.28 -13.54
CA LYS A 125 13.57 4.57 -14.62
C LYS A 125 15.03 4.37 -14.23
N LEU A 126 15.35 4.26 -12.94
CA LEU A 126 16.70 3.92 -12.46
C LEU A 126 16.92 2.41 -12.35
N GLU A 127 15.88 1.60 -12.50
CA GLU A 127 16.03 0.15 -12.54
C GLU A 127 16.73 -0.30 -13.82
N VAL A 128 17.72 -1.15 -13.66
CA VAL A 128 18.54 -1.65 -14.76
C VAL A 128 18.80 -3.14 -14.61
N SER A 129 19.14 -3.83 -15.69
CA SER A 129 19.48 -5.25 -15.61
C SER A 129 20.68 -5.50 -14.68
N LEU A 130 20.73 -6.69 -14.09
CA LEU A 130 21.84 -7.12 -13.22
C LEU A 130 23.23 -6.96 -13.88
N SER A 131 23.28 -7.05 -15.20
CA SER A 131 24.50 -6.93 -16.01
C SER A 131 24.79 -5.51 -16.50
N SER A 132 24.03 -4.50 -16.07
CA SER A 132 24.22 -3.11 -16.49
C SER A 132 25.62 -2.60 -16.15
N ALA A 133 26.28 -1.96 -17.12
CA ALA A 133 27.61 -1.38 -16.95
C ALA A 133 27.59 0.03 -16.33
N THR A 134 26.47 0.74 -16.40
CA THR A 134 26.32 2.11 -15.87
C THR A 134 25.87 2.15 -14.40
N GLY A 135 25.42 1.00 -13.88
CA GLY A 135 24.84 0.90 -12.55
C GLY A 135 23.43 1.48 -12.47
N GLY A 136 22.79 1.30 -11.32
CA GLY A 136 21.42 1.71 -11.04
C GLY A 136 20.79 0.90 -9.91
N LEU A 137 19.47 0.87 -9.87
CA LEU A 137 18.68 0.02 -9.00
C LEU A 137 18.54 -1.39 -9.60
N LEU A 138 18.41 -2.39 -8.73
CA LEU A 138 18.04 -3.75 -9.15
C LEU A 138 16.66 -3.73 -9.85
N PRO A 139 16.37 -4.67 -10.76
CA PRO A 139 15.04 -4.80 -11.33
C PRO A 139 13.98 -5.05 -10.25
N CYS A 140 12.80 -4.44 -10.40
CA CYS A 140 11.59 -4.68 -9.58
C CYS A 140 11.77 -4.34 -8.09
N VAL A 141 12.55 -3.30 -7.78
CA VAL A 141 12.80 -2.89 -6.39
C VAL A 141 12.16 -1.56 -6.02
N THR A 142 11.59 -0.84 -6.98
CA THR A 142 10.94 0.45 -6.77
C THR A 142 9.82 0.35 -5.73
N GLU A 143 8.95 -0.64 -5.86
CA GLU A 143 7.80 -0.88 -4.98
C GLU A 143 8.27 -1.14 -3.53
N ALA A 144 9.32 -1.95 -3.37
CA ALA A 144 9.92 -2.23 -2.08
C ALA A 144 10.59 -0.99 -1.46
N LEU A 145 11.26 -0.16 -2.25
CA LEU A 145 11.86 1.09 -1.79
C LEU A 145 10.80 2.11 -1.37
N LEU A 146 9.76 2.32 -2.18
CA LEU A 146 8.65 3.23 -1.87
C LEU A 146 7.96 2.85 -0.57
N TYR A 147 7.68 1.56 -0.37
CA TYR A 147 7.10 1.06 0.88
C TYR A 147 8.01 1.36 2.09
N GLN A 148 9.32 1.12 1.97
CA GLN A 148 10.26 1.41 3.06
C GLN A 148 10.43 2.92 3.31
N ILE A 149 10.35 3.75 2.27
CA ILE A 149 10.36 5.21 2.41
C ILE A 149 9.12 5.66 3.19
N ALA A 150 7.93 5.19 2.81
CA ALA A 150 6.67 5.50 3.50
C ALA A 150 6.72 5.15 4.99
N LEU A 151 7.22 3.97 5.35
CA LEU A 151 7.33 3.53 6.75
C LEU A 151 8.35 4.30 7.59
N ASN A 152 9.30 5.00 6.94
CA ASN A 152 10.32 5.80 7.60
C ASN A 152 10.01 7.32 7.56
N MET A 153 8.84 7.68 7.07
CA MET A 153 8.31 9.04 7.03
C MET A 153 7.26 9.26 8.13
N PRO A 154 7.18 10.47 8.70
CA PRO A 154 6.06 10.86 9.53
C PRO A 154 4.81 11.13 8.71
N LEU A 155 3.80 10.29 8.91
CA LEU A 155 2.55 10.28 8.13
C LEU A 155 1.34 10.34 9.06
N THR A 156 0.28 11.03 8.67
CA THR A 156 -1.01 10.92 9.37
C THR A 156 -1.63 9.53 9.15
N LEU A 157 -2.69 9.22 9.90
CA LEU A 157 -3.45 7.98 9.72
C LEU A 157 -4.01 7.85 8.29
N SER A 158 -4.54 8.96 7.76
CA SER A 158 -5.14 9.02 6.41
C SER A 158 -4.10 8.96 5.29
N GLU A 159 -2.87 9.38 5.55
CA GLU A 159 -1.77 9.35 4.59
C GLU A 159 -1.10 7.98 4.50
N LEU A 160 -1.13 7.17 5.56
CA LEU A 160 -0.39 5.91 5.61
C LEU A 160 -0.67 5.03 4.37
N LEU A 161 -1.94 4.76 4.07
CA LEU A 161 -2.33 3.95 2.91
C LEU A 161 -2.07 4.66 1.57
N GLN A 162 -2.11 6.00 1.54
CA GLN A 162 -1.79 6.78 0.35
C GLN A 162 -0.32 6.61 -0.03
N PHE A 163 0.59 6.59 0.93
CA PHE A 163 2.03 6.44 0.67
C PHE A 163 2.46 4.97 0.55
N THR A 164 1.73 4.00 1.12
CA THR A 164 2.10 2.58 1.01
C THR A 164 1.48 1.86 -0.17
N TYR A 165 0.24 2.21 -0.55
CA TYR A 165 -0.55 1.50 -1.58
C TYR A 165 -1.20 2.44 -2.59
N HIS A 166 -0.79 3.71 -2.65
CA HIS A 166 -1.45 4.74 -3.47
C HIS A 166 -2.97 4.78 -3.29
N PHE A 167 -3.46 4.44 -2.09
CA PHE A 167 -4.88 4.37 -1.77
C PHE A 167 -5.49 5.76 -1.77
N ASN A 168 -6.27 6.11 -2.78
CA ASN A 168 -6.91 7.41 -2.91
C ASN A 168 -8.41 7.26 -2.65
N ILE A 169 -8.85 7.73 -1.49
CA ILE A 169 -10.25 7.65 -1.08
C ILE A 169 -11.18 8.52 -1.92
N ASN A 170 -10.70 9.67 -2.39
CA ASN A 170 -11.52 10.63 -3.14
C ASN A 170 -11.78 10.12 -4.56
N ASP A 171 -10.74 9.60 -5.19
CA ASP A 171 -10.79 9.04 -6.54
C ASP A 171 -11.08 7.52 -6.57
N GLN A 172 -11.33 6.92 -5.40
CA GLN A 172 -11.75 5.53 -5.20
C GLN A 172 -10.83 4.47 -5.81
N TYR A 173 -9.51 4.66 -5.73
CA TYR A 173 -8.55 3.70 -6.28
C TYR A 173 -7.45 3.27 -5.31
N ILE A 174 -6.81 2.14 -5.64
CA ILE A 174 -5.68 1.57 -4.90
C ILE A 174 -4.76 0.78 -5.83
N ASP A 175 -3.45 0.88 -5.60
CA ASP A 175 -2.47 0.03 -6.27
C ASP A 175 -2.45 -1.36 -5.66
N LEU A 176 -2.45 -2.36 -6.53
CA LEU A 176 -2.43 -3.76 -6.15
C LEU A 176 -0.99 -4.24 -6.09
N GLU A 177 -0.60 -4.73 -4.92
CA GLU A 177 0.76 -5.16 -4.64
C GLU A 177 0.88 -6.69 -4.64
N PRO A 178 2.10 -7.23 -4.85
CA PRO A 178 2.35 -8.66 -4.72
C PRO A 178 1.98 -9.18 -3.33
N GLY A 179 1.29 -10.32 -3.28
CA GLY A 179 0.79 -10.91 -2.03
C GLY A 179 -0.55 -10.36 -1.55
N PHE A 180 -1.14 -9.40 -2.26
CA PHE A 180 -2.56 -9.07 -2.08
C PHE A 180 -3.42 -10.24 -2.56
N SER A 181 -4.62 -10.34 -1.99
CA SER A 181 -5.70 -11.15 -2.55
C SER A 181 -6.86 -10.25 -2.93
N LEU A 182 -7.59 -10.57 -4.00
CA LEU A 182 -8.84 -9.91 -4.35
C LEU A 182 -9.99 -10.84 -4.02
N THR A 183 -10.92 -10.35 -3.21
CA THR A 183 -12.22 -10.99 -3.02
C THR A 183 -13.20 -10.37 -3.99
N ILE A 184 -13.73 -11.18 -4.89
CA ILE A 184 -14.60 -10.78 -5.99
C ILE A 184 -15.99 -11.35 -5.69
N ALA A 185 -16.91 -10.49 -5.26
CA ALA A 185 -18.30 -10.85 -4.99
C ALA A 185 -19.16 -10.39 -6.17
N ALA A 186 -19.74 -11.34 -6.90
CA ALA A 186 -20.50 -11.07 -8.11
C ALA A 186 -22.00 -11.36 -7.90
N ALA A 187 -22.84 -10.49 -8.45
CA ALA A 187 -24.27 -10.70 -8.50
C ALA A 187 -24.70 -11.28 -9.86
N GLY A 188 -25.48 -12.35 -9.83
CA GLY A 188 -26.11 -12.92 -11.01
C GLY A 188 -27.44 -12.25 -11.25
N TYR A 189 -27.69 -11.79 -12.48
CA TYR A 189 -29.01 -11.28 -12.83
C TYR A 189 -29.98 -12.43 -13.08
N GLN A 190 -31.09 -12.43 -12.35
CA GLN A 190 -32.17 -13.38 -12.53
C GLN A 190 -33.25 -12.76 -13.42
N TYR A 191 -33.32 -13.26 -14.65
CA TYR A 191 -34.37 -12.91 -15.59
C TYR A 191 -35.60 -13.80 -15.38
N ILE A 192 -36.75 -13.19 -15.15
CA ILE A 192 -38.04 -13.84 -14.88
C ILE A 192 -39.04 -13.58 -16.01
N ALA A 193 -39.18 -12.32 -16.45
CA ALA A 193 -40.10 -11.96 -17.53
C ALA A 193 -39.65 -10.71 -18.31
N PRO A 194 -40.08 -10.52 -19.57
CA PRO A 194 -39.75 -9.32 -20.34
C PRO A 194 -40.53 -8.08 -19.84
N PRO A 195 -40.10 -6.85 -20.22
CA PRO A 195 -40.83 -5.62 -19.91
C PRO A 195 -42.33 -5.73 -20.22
N ALA A 196 -43.15 -5.15 -19.33
CA ALA A 196 -44.62 -5.16 -19.40
C ALA A 196 -45.32 -6.53 -19.25
N SER A 197 -44.59 -7.63 -18.96
CA SER A 197 -45.20 -8.92 -18.60
C SER A 197 -45.43 -9.05 -17.09
N PRO A 198 -46.48 -9.77 -16.64
CA PRO A 198 -46.63 -10.14 -15.23
C PRO A 198 -45.37 -10.86 -14.73
N GLY A 199 -44.70 -10.29 -13.74
CA GLY A 199 -43.42 -10.79 -13.22
C GLY A 199 -42.18 -9.98 -13.63
N TYR A 200 -42.29 -8.99 -14.53
CA TYR A 200 -41.15 -8.12 -14.89
C TYR A 200 -40.50 -7.45 -13.68
N GLY A 201 -41.34 -6.97 -12.73
CA GLY A 201 -40.87 -6.35 -11.49
C GLY A 201 -40.16 -7.30 -10.52
N LEU A 202 -40.11 -8.61 -10.82
CA LEU A 202 -39.37 -9.61 -10.04
C LEU A 202 -37.97 -9.85 -10.60
N ASN A 203 -37.64 -9.34 -11.79
CA ASN A 203 -36.28 -9.41 -12.31
C ASN A 203 -35.34 -8.63 -11.39
N ALA A 204 -34.25 -9.26 -10.95
CA ALA A 204 -33.32 -8.65 -10.01
C ALA A 204 -31.95 -9.30 -10.04
N PHE A 205 -30.96 -8.60 -9.48
CA PHE A 205 -29.67 -9.18 -9.15
C PHE A 205 -29.77 -9.98 -7.84
N THR A 206 -29.20 -11.18 -7.84
CA THR A 206 -29.07 -12.07 -6.68
C THR A 206 -27.60 -12.44 -6.49
N LEU A 207 -27.17 -12.78 -5.27
CA LEU A 207 -25.78 -13.19 -5.06
C LEU A 207 -25.50 -14.49 -5.83
N SER A 208 -24.52 -14.45 -6.74
CA SER A 208 -24.11 -15.62 -7.54
C SER A 208 -22.92 -16.34 -6.90
N GLY A 209 -22.05 -15.60 -6.21
CA GLY A 209 -20.97 -16.19 -5.44
C GLY A 209 -19.87 -15.19 -5.09
N THR A 210 -18.90 -15.70 -4.32
CA THR A 210 -17.69 -14.98 -3.93
C THR A 210 -16.49 -15.85 -4.30
N GLN A 211 -15.50 -15.24 -4.95
CA GLN A 211 -14.27 -15.91 -5.35
C GLN A 211 -13.07 -15.10 -4.88
N THR A 212 -11.97 -15.77 -4.53
CA THR A 212 -10.74 -15.10 -4.10
C THR A 212 -9.61 -15.49 -5.04
N VAL A 213 -8.88 -14.48 -5.53
CA VAL A 213 -7.66 -14.66 -6.33
C VAL A 213 -6.47 -14.00 -5.64
N SER A 214 -5.29 -14.60 -5.76
CA SER A 214 -4.05 -14.06 -5.19
C SER A 214 -3.19 -13.43 -6.27
N LEU A 215 -2.61 -12.28 -5.97
CA LEU A 215 -1.63 -11.62 -6.84
C LEU A 215 -0.22 -12.16 -6.56
N GLY A 216 0.46 -12.56 -7.63
CA GLY A 216 1.84 -13.03 -7.54
C GLY A 216 2.69 -12.53 -8.69
N TRP A 217 3.99 -12.35 -8.40
CA TRP A 217 5.00 -12.03 -9.40
C TRP A 217 5.30 -13.23 -10.30
N GLN A 218 5.48 -12.93 -11.58
CA GLN A 218 6.21 -13.73 -12.55
C GLN A 218 7.72 -13.46 -12.42
N GLN A 219 8.54 -14.29 -13.08
CA GLN A 219 10.00 -14.15 -13.03
C GLN A 219 10.52 -12.87 -13.70
N ASP A 220 9.74 -12.29 -14.61
CA ASP A 220 10.03 -11.05 -15.33
C ASP A 220 9.56 -9.78 -14.57
N GLY A 221 9.03 -9.95 -13.35
CA GLY A 221 8.55 -8.83 -12.53
C GLY A 221 7.10 -8.41 -12.79
N LYS A 222 6.40 -9.08 -13.71
CA LYS A 222 4.98 -8.78 -13.97
C LYS A 222 4.07 -9.44 -12.94
N LEU A 223 2.96 -8.78 -12.62
CA LEU A 223 1.92 -9.25 -11.72
C LEU A 223 0.80 -9.96 -12.47
N LEU A 224 0.37 -11.10 -11.92
CA LEU A 224 -0.78 -11.88 -12.37
C LEU A 224 -1.74 -12.17 -11.22
N PHE A 225 -3.03 -12.30 -11.54
CA PHE A 225 -4.12 -12.61 -10.60
C PHE A 225 -4.20 -14.12 -10.25
N ASN A 226 -3.10 -14.84 -10.35
CA ASN A 226 -2.97 -16.22 -9.89
C ASN A 226 -1.51 -16.49 -9.52
N GLY A 227 -1.19 -16.36 -8.23
CA GLY A 227 0.18 -16.53 -7.75
C GLY A 227 0.78 -17.94 -7.91
N PHE A 228 -0.05 -18.97 -8.14
CA PHE A 228 0.45 -20.31 -8.49
C PHE A 228 0.75 -20.39 -9.99
N ALA A 229 -0.21 -19.98 -10.84
CA ALA A 229 -0.04 -20.03 -12.28
C ALA A 229 1.08 -19.08 -12.78
N SER A 230 1.35 -18.00 -12.04
CA SER A 230 2.44 -17.05 -12.34
C SER A 230 3.84 -17.70 -12.32
N ARG A 231 3.97 -18.92 -11.80
CA ARG A 231 5.24 -19.67 -11.76
C ARG A 231 5.50 -20.48 -13.02
N PHE A 232 4.50 -20.73 -13.86
CA PHE A 232 4.69 -21.46 -15.11
C PHE A 232 5.03 -20.50 -16.25
N THR A 233 6.06 -20.83 -17.04
CA THR A 233 6.53 -19.99 -18.16
C THR A 233 5.45 -19.70 -19.21
N ARG A 234 4.48 -20.61 -19.40
CA ARG A 234 3.34 -20.40 -20.31
C ARG A 234 2.05 -19.99 -19.60
N GLY A 235 1.96 -20.16 -18.28
CA GLY A 235 0.72 -19.92 -17.53
C GLY A 235 -0.50 -20.67 -18.08
N VAL A 236 -1.68 -20.08 -17.88
CA VAL A 236 -2.92 -20.44 -18.59
C VAL A 236 -3.07 -19.42 -19.72
N GLU A 237 -3.01 -19.87 -20.97
CA GLU A 237 -3.24 -19.00 -22.12
C GLU A 237 -4.72 -19.02 -22.47
N LEU A 238 -5.48 -18.04 -21.99
CA LEU A 238 -6.78 -17.73 -22.58
C LEU A 238 -6.54 -16.68 -23.68
N SER A 239 -7.08 -16.93 -24.88
CA SER A 239 -6.99 -15.93 -25.96
C SER A 239 -7.75 -14.66 -25.56
N PRO A 240 -7.17 -13.47 -25.71
CA PRO A 240 -7.88 -12.23 -25.38
C PRO A 240 -9.15 -12.13 -26.23
N PRO A 241 -10.30 -11.75 -25.64
CA PRO A 241 -11.50 -11.51 -26.42
C PRO A 241 -11.25 -10.38 -27.42
N THR A 242 -11.85 -10.46 -28.61
CA THR A 242 -11.90 -9.30 -29.52
C THR A 242 -12.54 -8.15 -28.76
N PRO A 243 -11.95 -6.94 -28.78
CA PRO A 243 -12.54 -5.79 -28.11
C PRO A 243 -13.99 -5.61 -28.57
N PRO A 244 -14.92 -5.37 -27.64
CA PRO A 244 -16.35 -5.27 -27.92
C PRO A 244 -16.70 -3.99 -28.69
N ASP A 245 -15.83 -2.98 -28.64
CA ASP A 245 -16.00 -1.68 -29.27
C ASP A 245 -14.65 -1.21 -29.84
N GLU A 246 -14.63 -0.83 -31.12
CA GLU A 246 -13.45 -0.28 -31.80
C GLU A 246 -12.94 1.01 -31.14
N ASN A 247 -13.80 1.74 -30.42
CA ASN A 247 -13.44 2.93 -29.67
C ASN A 247 -12.70 2.61 -28.36
N TYR A 248 -12.75 1.37 -27.88
CA TYR A 248 -12.11 0.91 -26.64
C TYR A 248 -11.28 -0.37 -26.87
N PRO A 249 -10.23 -0.31 -27.72
CA PRO A 249 -9.50 -1.51 -28.16
C PRO A 249 -8.71 -2.23 -27.06
N CYS A 250 -8.53 -1.60 -25.90
CA CYS A 250 -7.84 -2.16 -24.74
C CYS A 250 -8.77 -2.72 -23.66
N LEU A 251 -10.09 -2.53 -23.79
CA LEU A 251 -11.07 -2.99 -22.80
C LEU A 251 -11.31 -4.48 -22.92
N ILE A 252 -11.14 -5.17 -21.81
CA ILE A 252 -11.46 -6.58 -21.66
C ILE A 252 -12.62 -6.69 -20.68
N PHE A 253 -13.63 -7.47 -21.07
CA PHE A 253 -14.73 -7.82 -20.18
C PHE A 253 -14.46 -9.16 -19.51
N ALA A 254 -14.39 -9.16 -18.18
CA ALA A 254 -14.26 -10.36 -17.36
C ALA A 254 -15.62 -10.76 -16.80
N ALA A 255 -16.05 -12.00 -17.05
CA ALA A 255 -17.24 -12.58 -16.43
C ALA A 255 -16.89 -13.28 -15.11
N SER A 256 -15.63 -13.69 -14.94
CA SER A 256 -15.14 -14.31 -13.73
C SER A 256 -13.63 -14.08 -13.55
N PRO A 257 -13.06 -14.40 -12.37
CA PRO A 257 -11.63 -14.28 -12.13
C PRO A 257 -10.75 -15.13 -13.04
N ILE A 258 -11.30 -16.16 -13.72
CA ILE A 258 -10.54 -16.93 -14.72
C ILE A 258 -10.15 -16.05 -15.90
N ASP A 259 -10.99 -15.08 -16.26
CA ASP A 259 -10.77 -14.16 -17.38
C ASP A 259 -9.68 -13.12 -17.06
N LEU A 260 -9.25 -13.04 -15.79
CA LEU A 260 -8.07 -12.26 -15.41
C LEU A 260 -6.76 -12.94 -15.83
N GLN A 261 -6.82 -14.22 -16.23
CA GLN A 261 -5.66 -15.01 -16.64
C GLN A 261 -5.40 -14.97 -18.17
N LEU A 262 -6.01 -14.04 -18.92
CA LEU A 262 -5.80 -13.97 -20.36
C LEU A 262 -4.32 -13.76 -20.72
N SER A 263 -3.91 -14.41 -21.79
CA SER A 263 -2.56 -14.28 -22.31
C SER A 263 -2.29 -12.82 -22.67
N GLY A 264 -1.13 -12.33 -22.24
CA GLY A 264 -0.76 -10.93 -22.45
C GLY A 264 -1.38 -9.93 -21.47
N ASN A 265 -2.16 -10.37 -20.46
CA ASN A 265 -2.65 -9.45 -19.42
C ASN A 265 -1.62 -9.12 -18.35
N ALA A 266 -0.56 -9.92 -18.17
CA ALA A 266 0.44 -9.66 -17.13
C ALA A 266 1.02 -8.24 -17.28
N ARG A 267 0.95 -7.44 -16.22
CA ARG A 267 1.45 -6.07 -16.17
C ARG A 267 2.24 -5.88 -14.91
N ARG A 268 3.26 -5.02 -14.98
CA ARG A 268 4.09 -4.72 -13.82
C ARG A 268 3.29 -4.10 -12.70
N HIS A 269 2.45 -3.12 -13.04
CA HIS A 269 1.62 -2.37 -12.09
C HIS A 269 0.15 -2.62 -12.36
N TRP A 270 -0.62 -2.77 -11.29
CA TRP A 270 -2.08 -2.88 -11.35
C TRP A 270 -2.73 -1.91 -10.38
N ARG A 271 -3.85 -1.33 -10.78
CA ARG A 271 -4.70 -0.48 -9.95
C ARG A 271 -6.14 -0.95 -10.03
N LEU A 272 -6.78 -1.04 -8.88
CA LEU A 272 -8.22 -1.21 -8.77
C LEU A 272 -8.86 0.16 -8.63
N ILE A 273 -9.83 0.46 -9.49
CA ILE A 273 -10.71 1.61 -9.39
C ILE A 273 -12.11 1.08 -9.04
N THR A 274 -12.68 1.58 -7.95
CA THR A 274 -14.01 1.22 -7.48
C THR A 274 -15.02 2.23 -8.02
N PRO A 275 -16.19 1.79 -8.51
CA PRO A 275 -17.20 2.71 -9.01
C PRO A 275 -17.87 3.45 -7.84
N SER A 276 -18.15 4.74 -8.04
CA SER A 276 -18.83 5.59 -7.05
C SER A 276 -20.33 5.30 -6.93
N SER A 277 -20.90 4.60 -7.90
CA SER A 277 -22.27 4.12 -7.88
C SER A 277 -22.39 2.79 -8.62
N LEU A 278 -23.30 1.93 -8.18
CA LEU A 278 -23.69 0.74 -8.91
C LEU A 278 -25.10 0.92 -9.47
N PRO A 279 -25.44 0.34 -10.64
CA PRO A 279 -26.77 0.44 -11.19
C PRO A 279 -27.86 -0.05 -10.21
N SER A 280 -29.08 0.49 -10.28
CA SER A 280 -30.23 0.02 -9.46
C SER A 280 -30.65 -1.39 -9.85
N PRO A 281 -30.98 -2.33 -8.94
CA PRO A 281 -31.34 -3.73 -9.24
C PRO A 281 -32.33 -3.97 -10.39
N GLN A 282 -33.13 -2.97 -10.75
CA GLN A 282 -34.13 -2.99 -11.82
C GLN A 282 -33.63 -2.46 -13.18
N ASN A 283 -32.47 -1.80 -13.21
CA ASN A 283 -31.82 -1.32 -14.43
C ASN A 283 -30.87 -2.39 -14.93
N VAL A 284 -31.33 -3.12 -15.95
CA VAL A 284 -30.51 -4.08 -16.69
C VAL A 284 -30.38 -3.57 -18.09
N ASP A 285 -29.37 -2.75 -18.27
CA ASP A 285 -28.75 -2.61 -19.56
C ASP A 285 -27.28 -2.98 -19.40
N ASN A 286 -27.01 -4.28 -19.53
CA ASN A 286 -25.64 -4.80 -19.68
C ASN A 286 -25.29 -4.96 -21.18
N SER A 287 -26.07 -4.35 -22.08
CA SER A 287 -25.85 -4.39 -23.52
C SER A 287 -25.52 -2.99 -24.06
N GLY A 288 -24.22 -2.67 -24.14
CA GLY A 288 -23.76 -1.40 -24.71
C GLY A 288 -22.86 -0.62 -23.75
N SER A 289 -22.57 0.63 -24.11
CA SER A 289 -21.67 1.54 -23.39
C SER A 289 -22.11 1.92 -21.97
N SER A 290 -23.27 1.43 -21.52
CA SER A 290 -23.81 1.46 -20.16
C SER A 290 -23.10 0.49 -19.19
N SER A 291 -22.17 -0.34 -19.68
CA SER A 291 -21.44 -1.39 -18.94
C SER A 291 -20.27 -0.90 -18.07
N VAL A 292 -20.16 0.41 -17.78
CA VAL A 292 -18.96 1.01 -17.17
C VAL A 292 -19.09 1.27 -15.66
N ASP A 293 -20.27 1.05 -15.06
CA ASP A 293 -20.49 1.21 -13.62
C ASP A 293 -20.12 -0.06 -12.83
N SER A 294 -18.91 -0.58 -13.04
CA SER A 294 -18.36 -1.74 -12.35
C SER A 294 -16.91 -1.48 -11.92
N ALA A 295 -16.37 -2.34 -11.06
CA ALA A 295 -14.96 -2.28 -10.69
C ALA A 295 -14.06 -2.42 -11.93
N LEU A 296 -13.06 -1.57 -12.03
CA LEU A 296 -12.12 -1.50 -13.15
C LEU A 296 -10.71 -1.84 -12.65
N LEU A 297 -10.07 -2.81 -13.30
CA LEU A 297 -8.65 -3.12 -13.10
C LEU A 297 -7.86 -2.50 -14.24
N LEU A 298 -6.96 -1.57 -13.93
CA LEU A 298 -6.03 -0.97 -14.88
C LEU A 298 -4.64 -1.55 -14.68
N GLY A 299 -4.01 -1.99 -15.75
CA GLY A 299 -2.67 -2.55 -15.75
C GLY A 299 -1.75 -1.82 -16.72
N ALA A 300 -0.53 -1.52 -16.29
CA ALA A 300 0.50 -0.91 -17.11
C ALA A 300 1.89 -1.46 -16.78
N ASP A 301 2.84 -1.33 -17.72
CA ASP A 301 4.23 -1.75 -17.48
C ASP A 301 5.08 -0.67 -16.79
N THR A 302 4.59 0.58 -16.73
CA THR A 302 5.24 1.68 -16.00
C THR A 302 4.28 2.42 -15.07
N TYR A 303 4.80 3.03 -14.00
CA TYR A 303 4.03 3.90 -13.11
C TYR A 303 3.47 5.13 -13.82
N THR A 304 4.21 5.64 -14.81
CA THR A 304 3.81 6.85 -15.56
C THR A 304 2.56 6.56 -16.39
N ASP A 305 2.55 5.42 -17.07
CA ASP A 305 1.41 5.00 -17.91
C ASP A 305 0.20 4.62 -17.06
N LEU A 306 0.41 3.96 -15.91
CA LEU A 306 -0.67 3.66 -14.98
C LEU A 306 -1.33 4.94 -14.47
N ALA A 307 -0.55 5.96 -14.11
CA ALA A 307 -1.06 7.24 -13.66
C ALA A 307 -1.87 7.95 -14.75
N ALA A 308 -1.34 8.02 -15.98
CA ALA A 308 -2.04 8.62 -17.11
C ALA A 308 -3.35 7.88 -17.45
N ALA A 309 -3.34 6.55 -17.44
CA ALA A 309 -4.54 5.74 -17.66
C ALA A 309 -5.59 5.93 -16.56
N THR A 310 -5.14 6.11 -15.31
CA THR A 310 -6.02 6.37 -14.16
C THR A 310 -6.71 7.73 -14.29
N GLU A 311 -5.95 8.79 -14.61
CA GLU A 311 -6.49 10.13 -14.79
C GLU A 311 -7.52 10.17 -15.94
N ALA A 312 -7.22 9.50 -17.05
CA ALA A 312 -8.13 9.41 -18.19
C ALA A 312 -9.41 8.61 -17.85
N ALA A 313 -9.28 7.53 -17.07
CA ALA A 313 -10.41 6.72 -16.63
C ALA A 313 -11.37 7.52 -15.73
N ILE A 314 -10.81 8.25 -14.74
CA ILE A 314 -11.60 9.06 -13.79
C ILE A 314 -12.19 10.31 -14.46
N GLY A 315 -11.40 11.01 -15.27
CA GLY A 315 -11.77 12.32 -15.81
C GLY A 315 -12.71 12.29 -17.01
N GLY A 316 -12.75 11.18 -17.77
CA GLY A 316 -13.51 11.12 -19.02
C GLY A 316 -14.02 9.73 -19.43
N GLY A 317 -13.89 8.71 -18.56
CA GLY A 317 -14.27 7.34 -18.90
C GLY A 317 -13.45 6.74 -20.04
N GLN A 318 -12.26 7.29 -20.32
CA GLN A 318 -11.34 6.82 -21.35
C GLN A 318 -10.15 6.15 -20.68
N PHE A 319 -10.01 4.84 -20.81
CA PHE A 319 -8.90 4.09 -20.22
C PHE A 319 -7.96 3.49 -21.27
N CYS A 320 -8.32 3.57 -22.55
CA CYS A 320 -7.48 3.17 -23.68
C CYS A 320 -6.67 4.36 -24.19
N ILE A 321 -5.65 4.75 -23.43
CA ILE A 321 -4.65 5.70 -23.91
C ILE A 321 -3.67 4.97 -24.84
N THR A 322 -3.16 5.68 -25.86
CA THR A 322 -2.05 5.18 -26.68
C THR A 322 -0.87 4.89 -25.76
N PRO A 323 -0.29 3.67 -25.78
CA PRO A 323 0.85 3.34 -24.95
C PRO A 323 2.06 4.23 -25.25
N ASP A 324 3.03 4.24 -24.34
CA ASP A 324 4.26 5.01 -24.46
C ASP A 324 5.13 4.61 -25.67
N ALA A 325 6.30 5.23 -25.81
CA ALA A 325 7.20 5.03 -26.94
C ALA A 325 7.64 3.56 -27.14
N ASP A 326 7.52 2.71 -26.11
CA ASP A 326 7.85 1.28 -26.15
C ASP A 326 6.64 0.40 -26.53
N ASN A 327 5.48 1.02 -26.79
CA ASN A 327 4.28 0.40 -27.38
C ASN A 327 3.67 -0.72 -26.51
N ASN A 328 3.91 -0.71 -25.19
CA ASN A 328 3.36 -1.69 -24.25
C ASN A 328 1.89 -1.35 -23.92
N PRO A 329 0.89 -2.14 -24.35
CA PRO A 329 -0.50 -1.72 -24.24
C PRO A 329 -0.98 -1.66 -22.79
N ILE A 330 -1.69 -0.58 -22.44
CA ILE A 330 -2.51 -0.54 -21.22
C ILE A 330 -3.54 -1.67 -21.27
N VAL A 331 -3.76 -2.33 -20.13
CA VAL A 331 -4.85 -3.31 -19.98
C VAL A 331 -5.92 -2.70 -19.10
N ALA A 332 -7.15 -2.69 -19.59
CA ALA A 332 -8.31 -2.30 -18.80
C ALA A 332 -9.25 -3.49 -18.70
N ILE A 333 -9.58 -3.94 -17.49
CA ILE A 333 -10.52 -5.05 -17.27
C ILE A 333 -11.71 -4.55 -16.47
N ALA A 334 -12.91 -4.62 -17.06
CA ALA A 334 -14.16 -4.36 -16.38
C ALA A 334 -14.93 -5.68 -16.20
N PHE A 335 -15.65 -5.83 -15.08
CA PHE A 335 -16.49 -7.01 -14.87
C PHE A 335 -17.87 -6.85 -15.52
N THR A 336 -18.37 -7.90 -16.19
CA THR A 336 -19.66 -7.89 -16.93
C THR A 336 -20.91 -7.93 -16.04
N SER A 337 -20.71 -8.07 -14.72
CA SER A 337 -21.74 -8.17 -13.70
C SER A 337 -21.58 -7.03 -12.69
N ARG A 338 -22.57 -6.85 -11.81
CA ARG A 338 -22.36 -6.09 -10.58
C ARG A 338 -21.39 -6.85 -9.70
N VAL A 339 -20.20 -6.29 -9.58
CA VAL A 339 -19.12 -6.90 -8.84
C VAL A 339 -18.59 -5.92 -7.82
N PHE A 340 -18.44 -6.40 -6.59
CA PHE A 340 -17.55 -5.78 -5.62
C PHE A 340 -16.21 -6.50 -5.65
N VAL A 341 -15.14 -5.73 -5.84
CA VAL A 341 -13.77 -6.22 -5.74
C VAL A 341 -13.16 -5.61 -4.50
N THR A 342 -12.76 -6.44 -3.54
CA THR A 342 -12.16 -6.01 -2.28
C THR A 342 -10.72 -6.51 -2.21
N PRO A 343 -9.72 -5.62 -2.25
CA PRO A 343 -8.34 -6.01 -2.01
C PRO A 343 -8.14 -6.33 -0.53
N ALA A 344 -7.38 -7.39 -0.26
CA ALA A 344 -7.08 -7.90 1.06
C ALA A 344 -5.56 -8.11 1.23
N ILE A 345 -5.09 -7.88 2.45
CA ILE A 345 -3.70 -8.03 2.88
C ILE A 345 -3.56 -9.12 3.94
N GLY A 346 -2.43 -9.81 3.89
CA GLY A 346 -2.05 -10.78 4.91
C GLY A 346 -1.47 -10.10 6.15
N ILE A 347 -2.04 -10.40 7.31
CA ILE A 347 -1.56 -10.01 8.64
C ILE A 347 -1.41 -11.28 9.51
N PHE A 348 -0.84 -11.13 10.70
CA PHE A 348 -0.81 -12.17 11.72
C PHE A 348 -1.52 -11.67 12.97
N VAL A 349 -2.50 -12.41 13.49
CA VAL A 349 -3.13 -12.13 14.79
C VAL A 349 -2.85 -13.29 15.72
N ASN A 350 -2.14 -13.05 16.82
CA ASN A 350 -1.62 -14.08 17.74
C ASN A 350 -0.87 -15.18 16.98
N ASP A 351 0.01 -14.78 16.06
CA ASP A 351 0.78 -15.64 15.14
C ASP A 351 -0.05 -16.51 14.17
N ILE A 352 -1.38 -16.31 14.11
CA ILE A 352 -2.26 -16.93 13.12
C ILE A 352 -2.37 -16.01 11.91
N ALA A 353 -2.00 -16.51 10.73
CA ALA A 353 -2.13 -15.76 9.48
C ALA A 353 -3.60 -15.51 9.14
N GLN A 354 -3.95 -14.26 8.82
CA GLN A 354 -5.29 -13.83 8.46
C GLN A 354 -5.24 -12.87 7.26
N GLN A 355 -6.27 -12.93 6.42
CA GLN A 355 -6.47 -11.96 5.33
C GLN A 355 -7.55 -10.98 5.75
N VAL A 356 -7.24 -9.68 5.69
CA VAL A 356 -8.17 -8.61 6.04
C VAL A 356 -8.26 -7.61 4.89
N PRO A 357 -9.42 -6.97 4.65
CA PRO A 357 -9.53 -5.91 3.66
C PRO A 357 -8.49 -4.79 3.87
N VAL A 358 -7.99 -4.21 2.78
CA VAL A 358 -7.19 -2.99 2.90
C VAL A 358 -8.08 -1.88 3.49
N GLY A 359 -7.56 -1.18 4.49
CA GLY A 359 -8.32 -0.21 5.28
C GLY A 359 -8.77 -0.73 6.65
N THR A 360 -8.65 -2.04 6.92
CA THR A 360 -8.83 -2.57 8.28
C THR A 360 -7.85 -1.89 9.23
N SER A 361 -8.36 -1.43 10.37
CA SER A 361 -7.62 -0.74 11.43
C SER A 361 -7.33 -1.66 12.61
N MET A 362 -6.44 -1.22 13.50
CA MET A 362 -6.23 -1.87 14.80
C MET A 362 -7.54 -1.99 15.60
N ARG A 363 -8.41 -0.98 15.51
CA ARG A 363 -9.74 -0.94 16.13
C ARG A 363 -10.59 -2.11 15.66
N ASP A 364 -10.68 -2.35 14.35
CA ASP A 364 -11.49 -3.43 13.78
C ASP A 364 -11.07 -4.80 14.32
N ILE A 365 -9.76 -5.06 14.40
CA ILE A 365 -9.21 -6.29 14.97
C ILE A 365 -9.55 -6.38 16.45
N VAL A 366 -9.26 -5.32 17.22
CA VAL A 366 -9.55 -5.31 18.66
C VAL A 366 -11.03 -5.62 18.89
N PHE A 367 -11.97 -4.97 18.21
CA PHE A 367 -13.40 -5.25 18.33
C PHE A 367 -13.81 -6.66 17.89
N GLN A 368 -13.10 -7.27 16.95
CA GLN A 368 -13.35 -8.66 16.55
C GLN A 368 -12.98 -9.67 17.65
N TYR A 369 -11.93 -9.40 18.42
CA TYR A 369 -11.41 -10.31 19.45
C TYR A 369 -11.83 -9.96 20.89
N LEU A 370 -12.42 -8.78 21.10
CA LEU A 370 -12.92 -8.37 22.41
C LEU A 370 -14.25 -9.06 22.75
N LEU A 371 -14.29 -9.76 23.88
CA LEU A 371 -15.52 -10.24 24.52
C LEU A 371 -16.27 -9.13 25.29
N VAL A 372 -15.65 -7.96 25.51
CA VAL A 372 -16.23 -6.85 26.29
C VAL A 372 -16.02 -5.54 25.52
N PRO A 373 -17.08 -4.73 25.29
CA PRO A 373 -16.95 -3.45 24.60
C PRO A 373 -16.03 -2.49 25.39
N PRO A 374 -15.30 -1.58 24.72
CA PRO A 374 -14.42 -0.59 25.33
C PRO A 374 -15.19 0.56 26.02
N ALA A 375 -16.33 0.26 26.66
CA ALA A 375 -17.10 1.22 27.44
C ALA A 375 -16.39 1.61 28.77
N HIS A 376 -15.31 0.92 29.16
CA HIS A 376 -14.57 1.19 30.40
C HIS A 376 -13.44 2.24 30.26
N ILE A 377 -13.23 2.83 29.08
CA ILE A 377 -12.26 3.93 28.91
C ILE A 377 -12.88 5.29 29.30
N VAL A 378 -14.20 5.35 29.50
CA VAL A 378 -14.95 6.59 29.82
C VAL A 378 -15.61 6.49 31.19
N THR A 379 -14.85 6.38 32.28
CA THR A 379 -15.31 6.95 33.56
C THR A 379 -14.12 7.44 34.38
N SER A 380 -14.17 8.74 34.65
CA SER A 380 -13.23 9.51 35.45
C SER A 380 -13.03 8.94 36.86
N GLY A 381 -11.77 8.91 37.32
CA GLY A 381 -11.44 9.13 38.74
C GLY A 381 -11.27 7.91 39.63
N SER A 382 -11.25 6.70 39.10
CA SER A 382 -10.83 5.52 39.88
C SER A 382 -9.81 4.74 39.08
N ASN A 383 -8.76 4.24 39.75
CA ASN A 383 -7.73 3.38 39.18
C ASN A 383 -8.39 2.17 38.52
N VAL A 384 -8.71 2.29 37.24
CA VAL A 384 -9.14 1.16 36.43
C VAL A 384 -7.90 0.34 36.22
N ASP A 385 -7.89 -0.82 36.86
CA ASP A 385 -6.85 -1.81 36.73
C ASP A 385 -6.76 -2.21 35.25
N SER A 386 -5.78 -1.64 34.55
CA SER A 386 -5.48 -1.87 33.14
C SER A 386 -4.93 -3.29 32.87
N THR A 387 -5.37 -4.27 33.68
CA THR A 387 -4.69 -5.55 33.90
C THR A 387 -5.14 -6.68 33.00
N SER A 388 -6.20 -6.55 32.20
CA SER A 388 -6.77 -7.74 31.53
C SER A 388 -6.61 -7.84 30.01
N LEU A 389 -6.16 -6.79 29.30
CA LEU A 389 -5.97 -6.83 27.84
C LEU A 389 -4.77 -5.97 27.38
N SER A 390 -3.78 -6.61 26.79
CA SER A 390 -2.71 -5.99 26.00
C SER A 390 -2.97 -6.20 24.52
N CYS A 391 -2.87 -5.12 23.74
CA CYS A 391 -2.84 -5.16 22.29
C CYS A 391 -1.51 -4.60 21.81
N LYS A 392 -0.77 -5.37 21.00
CA LYS A 392 0.54 -5.00 20.50
C LYS A 392 0.58 -5.17 18.99
N LEU A 393 1.03 -4.15 18.26
CA LEU A 393 1.26 -4.20 16.81
C LEU A 393 2.75 -4.21 16.52
N GLN A 394 3.25 -5.20 15.80
CA GLN A 394 4.61 -5.21 15.30
C GLN A 394 4.57 -4.99 13.80
N ARG A 395 5.21 -3.91 13.36
CA ARG A 395 5.36 -3.56 11.95
C ARG A 395 6.83 -3.52 11.62
N TRP A 396 7.25 -4.36 10.67
CA TRP A 396 8.66 -4.45 10.30
C TRP A 396 9.04 -3.26 9.43
N VAL A 397 10.05 -2.52 9.86
CA VAL A 397 10.61 -1.37 9.15
C VAL A 397 12.10 -1.64 8.94
N ALA A 398 12.60 -1.48 7.71
CA ALA A 398 14.03 -1.57 7.47
C ALA A 398 14.70 -0.35 8.12
N ASN A 399 15.63 -0.60 9.05
CA ASN A 399 16.32 0.47 9.75
C ASN A 399 17.19 1.24 8.76
N SER A 400 16.84 2.50 8.51
CA SER A 400 17.55 3.36 7.57
C SER A 400 18.62 4.19 8.31
N GLU A 401 19.62 3.52 8.88
CA GLU A 401 20.70 4.15 9.63
C GLU A 401 21.88 4.57 8.73
N LYS A 402 22.66 5.55 9.19
CA LYS A 402 23.82 6.08 8.45
C LYS A 402 24.77 4.95 8.01
N PRO A 403 25.42 5.09 6.84
CA PRO A 403 26.45 4.16 6.36
C PRO A 403 27.47 3.86 7.46
N PHE A 404 27.76 2.58 7.67
CA PHE A 404 28.69 2.11 8.70
C PHE A 404 30.09 2.71 8.52
N SER A 405 30.77 2.99 9.63
CA SER A 405 32.23 3.01 9.67
C SER A 405 32.75 1.57 9.73
N SER A 406 33.99 1.34 9.33
CA SER A 406 34.67 0.03 9.23
C SER A 406 34.76 -0.80 10.54
N THR A 407 34.10 -0.39 11.62
CA THR A 407 34.28 -0.88 12.99
C THR A 407 33.02 -1.46 13.65
N SER A 408 31.84 -1.41 13.03
CA SER A 408 30.60 -1.94 13.63
C SER A 408 29.98 -3.07 12.81
N PRO A 409 29.49 -4.16 13.45
CA PRO A 409 29.04 -5.36 12.76
C PRO A 409 27.67 -5.18 12.09
N GLY A 410 27.67 -5.07 10.76
CA GLY A 410 26.60 -5.46 9.82
C GLY A 410 25.22 -4.78 9.96
N PRO A 411 24.39 -4.80 8.89
CA PRO A 411 23.00 -4.38 9.00
C PRO A 411 22.23 -5.39 9.84
N THR A 412 22.09 -5.15 11.14
CA THR A 412 20.99 -5.73 11.88
C THR A 412 19.71 -5.04 11.42
N VAL A 413 18.86 -5.75 10.69
CA VAL A 413 17.46 -5.36 10.52
C VAL A 413 16.86 -5.29 11.91
N GLN A 414 16.84 -4.11 12.51
CA GLN A 414 16.10 -3.90 13.75
C GLN A 414 14.62 -3.91 13.38
N VAL A 415 13.92 -4.89 13.92
CA VAL A 415 12.48 -5.01 13.78
C VAL A 415 11.86 -4.20 14.90
N ASP A 416 11.30 -3.05 14.53
CA ASP A 416 10.56 -2.21 15.46
C ASP A 416 9.14 -2.75 15.70
N TYR A 417 8.54 -2.34 16.82
CA TYR A 417 7.15 -2.63 17.13
C TYR A 417 6.48 -1.45 17.82
N PHE A 418 5.19 -1.32 17.56
CA PHE A 418 4.28 -0.40 18.20
C PHE A 418 3.61 -1.09 19.41
N ASP A 419 3.88 -0.58 20.61
CA ASP A 419 3.20 -1.01 21.82
C ASP A 419 2.05 -0.05 22.13
N PHE A 420 0.81 -0.55 22.11
CA PHE A 420 -0.39 0.22 22.44
C PHE A 420 -0.80 0.08 23.90
N SER A 421 0.07 -0.47 24.76
CA SER A 421 -0.19 -0.45 26.20
C SER A 421 -0.32 0.99 26.68
N PRO A 422 -1.42 1.38 27.36
CA PRO A 422 -1.51 2.70 27.96
C PRO A 422 -0.34 2.86 28.92
N ASP A 423 0.53 3.84 28.66
CA ASP A 423 1.63 4.12 29.57
C ASP A 423 1.01 4.60 30.89
N SER A 424 1.32 3.90 31.98
CA SER A 424 0.71 4.11 33.30
C SER A 424 0.87 5.53 33.86
N THR A 425 1.64 6.39 33.18
CA THR A 425 1.99 7.75 33.58
C THR A 425 1.39 8.84 32.70
N SER A 426 0.96 8.53 31.47
CA SER A 426 0.36 9.51 30.54
C SER A 426 -1.09 9.13 30.26
N GLY A 427 -2.00 9.66 31.07
CA GLY A 427 -3.43 9.42 30.92
C GLY A 427 -3.96 9.77 29.53
N LEU A 428 -4.90 8.93 29.08
CA LEU A 428 -5.72 8.98 27.86
C LEU A 428 -5.05 8.41 26.59
N PRO A 429 -5.80 7.64 25.77
CA PRO A 429 -5.37 7.33 24.42
C PRO A 429 -5.22 8.65 23.65
N LEU A 430 -4.05 8.83 23.04
CA LEU A 430 -3.73 10.02 22.26
C LEU A 430 -4.72 10.11 21.07
N SER A 431 -5.55 11.16 21.04
CA SER A 431 -6.61 11.37 20.03
C SER A 431 -6.45 12.73 19.33
N GLY A 432 -6.69 12.80 18.02
CA GLY A 432 -6.72 14.03 17.22
C GLY A 432 -7.93 14.08 16.27
N PRO A 433 -8.07 15.15 15.46
CA PRO A 433 -9.18 15.30 14.51
C PRO A 433 -9.27 14.17 13.48
N ASP A 434 -8.14 13.54 13.12
CA ASP A 434 -8.09 12.43 12.15
C ASP A 434 -8.28 11.04 12.79
N GLY A 435 -8.48 10.94 14.11
CA GLY A 435 -8.72 9.68 14.83
C GLY A 435 -7.81 9.48 16.04
N ASP A 436 -7.84 8.27 16.59
CA ASP A 436 -6.97 7.86 17.69
C ASP A 436 -5.98 6.77 17.28
N VAL A 437 -5.18 6.34 18.23
CA VAL A 437 -4.15 5.31 18.04
C VAL A 437 -4.71 3.94 17.58
N PHE A 438 -5.97 3.63 17.85
CA PHE A 438 -6.63 2.43 17.36
C PHE A 438 -7.09 2.56 15.90
N ASP A 439 -7.20 3.78 15.37
CA ASP A 439 -7.53 4.03 13.97
C ASP A 439 -6.34 3.83 13.01
N ILE A 440 -5.18 3.37 13.51
CA ILE A 440 -4.02 3.05 12.67
C ILE A 440 -4.39 1.96 11.66
N PRO A 441 -4.29 2.24 10.34
CA PRO A 441 -4.51 1.23 9.32
C PRO A 441 -3.45 0.13 9.38
N LEU A 442 -3.90 -1.11 9.18
CA LEU A 442 -3.03 -2.27 9.07
C LEU A 442 -2.38 -2.33 7.70
N LEU A 443 -1.16 -2.84 7.68
CA LEU A 443 -0.36 -3.06 6.48
C LEU A 443 0.01 -4.53 6.35
N LYS A 444 0.31 -4.94 5.12
CA LYS A 444 0.77 -6.29 4.78
C LYS A 444 1.98 -6.68 5.64
N GLY A 445 1.87 -7.80 6.34
CA GLY A 445 2.91 -8.36 7.21
C GLY A 445 2.87 -7.87 8.65
N ASP A 446 1.93 -6.98 9.00
CA ASP A 446 1.72 -6.57 10.40
C ASP A 446 1.40 -7.79 11.29
N ARG A 447 1.95 -7.77 12.50
CA ARG A 447 1.66 -8.78 13.53
C ARG A 447 0.97 -8.14 14.71
N ILE A 448 -0.14 -8.69 15.13
CA ILE A 448 -0.97 -8.18 16.21
C ILE A 448 -1.04 -9.25 17.28
N TYR A 449 -0.76 -8.89 18.53
CA TYR A 449 -0.97 -9.77 19.68
C TYR A 449 -2.08 -9.18 20.52
N VAL A 450 -3.16 -9.92 20.69
CA VAL A 450 -4.33 -9.55 21.48
C VAL A 450 -4.54 -10.62 22.56
N GLY A 451 -4.45 -10.22 23.82
CA GLY A 451 -4.63 -11.14 24.95
C GLY A 451 -4.36 -10.47 26.29
N PRO A 452 -4.53 -11.17 27.42
CA PRO A 452 -4.25 -10.61 28.74
C PRO A 452 -2.78 -10.24 28.91
N LYS A 453 -2.54 -9.12 29.61
CA LYS A 453 -1.23 -8.48 29.82
C LYS A 453 -0.20 -9.43 30.46
N ASP A 454 -0.67 -10.41 31.23
CA ASP A 454 0.14 -11.41 31.92
C ASP A 454 0.16 -12.78 31.21
N GLY A 455 0.05 -12.78 29.89
CA GLY A 455 0.42 -13.90 28.99
C GLY A 455 0.02 -15.30 29.47
N TYR A 456 -1.00 -15.89 28.85
CA TYR A 456 -1.06 -17.35 28.84
C TYR A 456 0.19 -17.89 28.13
N GLN A 457 1.23 -18.22 28.89
CA GLN A 457 2.04 -19.37 28.54
C GLN A 457 1.10 -20.57 28.64
N LEU A 458 0.52 -20.96 27.52
CA LEU A 458 0.10 -22.35 27.38
C LEU A 458 1.38 -23.18 27.39
N SER A 459 1.83 -23.57 28.58
CA SER A 459 2.73 -24.71 28.69
C SER A 459 1.91 -25.92 28.24
N LEU A 460 2.18 -26.39 27.02
CA LEU A 460 1.84 -27.76 26.66
C LEU A 460 2.76 -28.67 27.47
N THR A 461 2.33 -28.94 28.70
CA THR A 461 2.56 -30.18 29.44
C THR A 461 1.15 -30.79 29.53
N GLU A 462 0.81 -31.90 28.89
CA GLU A 462 1.55 -33.15 28.65
C GLU A 462 1.53 -33.63 27.20
#